data_AF-A0AAD5TSI1-F1
#
_entry.id   AF-A0AAD5TSI1-F1
#
_cell.length_a   1.000
_cell.length_b   1.000
_cell.length_c   1.000
_cell.angle_alpha   90.00
_cell.angle_beta   90.00
_cell.angle_gamma   90.00
#
_symmetry.space_group_name_H-M   'P 1'
#
loop_
_entity.id
_entity.type
_entity.pdbx_description
1 polymer ?
#
loop_
_entity_poly.entity_id
_entity_poly.type
_entity_poly.pdbx_seq_one_letter_code
_entity_poly.pdbx_strand_id
1 'polypeptide(L)'
;LQFGGQKIDEVLFDDTFHVHSDTAIHILDDYLIGELSDDNSCNEKKEENYFAGKVENFIKVDEPMFFQCLRAKWTKEEYLKQIHIPRHSAHTAPVLGGFLEIFTKTPWYVIPIVWLPVVAYYLKRGLEYNTTESASQVILLFFIGIFNWSLIEYSMHRFIFHVDEILPDNQYAFTFHFMTHGIHHYLPMDRLRLVMPPVLLVILSYPIVQLHHLLFSNEIAYPLIGGAYFDYLHHGKPYTAHIREMKSYHLDHHYKEANLGFGISSKLWDRVFNTLLTDNDIKSR
;
A
#
# COMPACT_ATOMS: atom_id res chain seq x y z
N LEU A 1 11.07 -24.93 -11.09
CA LEU A 1 9.87 -25.04 -10.22
C LEU A 1 9.98 -26.35 -9.48
N GLN A 2 10.13 -26.31 -8.15
CA GLN A 2 10.37 -27.50 -7.32
C GLN A 2 9.19 -28.49 -7.35
N PHE A 3 7.96 -27.98 -7.49
CA PHE A 3 6.72 -28.77 -7.48
C PHE A 3 5.93 -28.64 -8.80
N GLY A 4 6.59 -28.29 -9.90
CA GLY A 4 5.91 -28.09 -11.19
C GLY A 4 5.32 -29.38 -11.75
N GLY A 5 4.02 -29.39 -12.05
CA GLY A 5 3.33 -30.54 -12.65
C GLY A 5 2.94 -31.66 -11.67
N GLN A 6 3.01 -31.40 -10.36
CA GLN A 6 2.59 -32.33 -9.32
C GLN A 6 1.29 -31.84 -8.66
N LYS A 7 0.56 -32.74 -7.98
CA LYS A 7 -0.53 -32.36 -7.08
C LYS A 7 0.08 -31.62 -5.89
N ILE A 8 -0.31 -30.35 -5.71
CA ILE A 8 0.30 -29.47 -4.69
C ILE A 8 -0.56 -29.28 -3.45
N ASP A 9 -1.75 -29.88 -3.35
CA ASP A 9 -2.69 -29.67 -2.24
C ASP A 9 -2.01 -29.85 -0.87
N GLU A 10 -1.28 -30.95 -0.70
CA GLU A 10 -0.57 -31.24 0.54
C GLU A 10 0.52 -30.21 0.85
N VAL A 11 1.16 -29.63 -0.16
CA VAL A 11 2.22 -28.62 0.02
C VAL A 11 1.63 -27.22 0.22
N LEU A 12 0.51 -26.92 -0.45
CA LEU A 12 -0.18 -25.63 -0.40
C LEU A 12 -0.85 -25.41 0.96
N PHE A 13 -1.29 -26.48 1.61
CA PHE A 13 -1.93 -26.45 2.93
C PHE A 13 -1.00 -26.91 4.07
N ASP A 14 0.31 -27.03 3.82
CA ASP A 14 1.28 -27.39 4.85
C ASP A 14 1.96 -26.15 5.44
N ASP A 15 1.56 -25.82 6.67
CA ASP A 15 2.07 -24.70 7.46
C ASP A 15 3.57 -24.81 7.78
N THR A 16 4.19 -25.98 7.62
CA THR A 16 5.63 -26.17 7.80
C THR A 16 6.45 -25.65 6.61
N PHE A 17 5.86 -25.59 5.41
CA PHE A 17 6.50 -24.99 4.24
C PHE A 17 6.19 -23.49 4.13
N HIS A 18 4.90 -23.14 4.05
CA HIS A 18 4.46 -21.76 3.91
C HIS A 18 2.98 -21.60 4.28
N VAL A 19 2.66 -20.60 5.09
CA VAL A 19 1.26 -20.26 5.41
C VAL A 19 0.70 -19.34 4.32
N HIS A 20 -0.28 -19.85 3.58
CA HIS A 20 -1.05 -19.09 2.59
C HIS A 20 -2.26 -18.43 3.25
N SER A 21 -2.60 -17.21 2.84
CA SER A 21 -3.87 -16.59 3.26
C SER A 21 -5.03 -17.12 2.42
N ASP A 22 -6.26 -17.04 2.94
CA ASP A 22 -7.48 -17.38 2.19
C ASP A 22 -7.54 -16.69 0.83
N THR A 23 -7.12 -15.42 0.78
CA THR A 23 -7.05 -14.66 -0.47
C THR A 23 -6.03 -15.23 -1.46
N ALA A 24 -4.90 -15.74 -0.99
CA ALA A 24 -3.91 -16.37 -1.86
C ALA A 24 -4.47 -17.63 -2.55
N ILE A 25 -5.36 -18.36 -1.86
CA ILE A 25 -6.08 -19.50 -2.43
C ILE A 25 -7.09 -19.02 -3.47
N HIS A 26 -7.87 -17.96 -3.16
CA HIS A 26 -8.83 -17.39 -4.11
C HIS A 26 -8.19 -16.87 -5.41
N ILE A 27 -6.95 -16.37 -5.36
CA ILE A 27 -6.23 -15.95 -6.58
C ILE A 27 -6.03 -17.12 -7.55
N LEU A 28 -5.97 -18.37 -7.07
CA LEU A 28 -5.82 -19.54 -7.94
C LEU A 28 -7.02 -19.73 -8.88
N ASP A 29 -8.21 -19.27 -8.50
CA ASP A 29 -9.42 -19.32 -9.34
C ASP A 29 -9.21 -18.55 -10.66
N ASP A 30 -8.48 -17.42 -10.61
CA ASP A 30 -8.13 -16.64 -11.81
C ASP A 30 -7.19 -17.38 -12.76
N TYR A 31 -6.46 -18.38 -12.26
CA TYR A 31 -5.54 -19.23 -13.03
C TYR A 31 -6.12 -20.62 -13.31
N LEU A 32 -7.40 -20.86 -13.01
CA LEU A 32 -8.07 -22.12 -13.33
C LEU A 32 -8.24 -22.23 -14.85
N ILE A 33 -7.46 -23.11 -15.48
CA ILE A 33 -7.53 -23.39 -16.92
C ILE A 33 -8.48 -24.56 -17.22
N GLY A 34 -8.72 -25.42 -16.22
CA GLY A 34 -9.62 -26.58 -16.32
C GLY A 34 -9.46 -27.51 -15.12
N GLU A 35 -10.36 -28.48 -15.02
CA GLU A 35 -10.33 -29.51 -13.97
C GLU A 35 -9.58 -30.76 -14.45
N LEU A 36 -8.83 -31.39 -13.54
CA LEU A 36 -8.20 -32.68 -13.80
C LEU A 36 -9.27 -33.77 -13.78
N SER A 37 -9.58 -34.34 -14.95
CA SER A 37 -10.46 -35.51 -15.05
C SER A 37 -9.66 -36.78 -14.75
N ASP A 38 -10.08 -37.54 -13.74
CA ASP A 38 -9.72 -38.96 -13.63
C ASP A 38 -10.48 -39.72 -14.74
N ASP A 39 -9.78 -40.03 -15.83
CA ASP A 39 -10.22 -40.62 -17.12
C ASP A 39 -11.66 -41.17 -17.31
N ASN A 40 -12.26 -40.80 -18.46
CA ASN A 40 -13.34 -41.48 -19.20
C ASN A 40 -14.79 -41.44 -18.69
N SER A 41 -15.27 -40.33 -18.14
CA SER A 41 -16.69 -40.01 -18.32
C SER A 41 -16.94 -38.51 -18.36
N CYS A 42 -17.42 -38.05 -19.51
CA CYS A 42 -18.12 -36.78 -19.61
C CYS A 42 -19.36 -36.85 -18.73
N ASN A 43 -19.32 -36.21 -17.59
CA ASN A 43 -20.52 -35.75 -16.91
C ASN A 43 -20.25 -34.34 -16.41
N GLU A 44 -20.74 -33.37 -17.19
CA GLU A 44 -20.94 -32.01 -16.72
C GLU A 44 -21.84 -32.04 -15.48
N LYS A 45 -21.24 -31.96 -14.31
CA LYS A 45 -21.91 -31.46 -13.12
C LYS A 45 -21.14 -30.24 -12.68
N LYS A 46 -21.74 -29.07 -12.91
CA LYS A 46 -21.43 -27.86 -12.15
C LYS A 46 -21.75 -28.16 -10.69
N GLU A 47 -20.78 -28.68 -9.95
CA GLU A 47 -20.84 -28.62 -8.49
C GLU A 47 -20.50 -27.20 -8.08
N GLU A 48 -21.45 -26.57 -7.40
CA GLU A 48 -21.35 -25.22 -6.90
C GLU A 48 -20.13 -25.09 -5.97
N ASN A 49 -19.25 -24.14 -6.28
CA ASN A 49 -18.05 -23.79 -5.53
C ASN A 49 -18.28 -23.79 -4.01
N TYR A 50 -17.81 -24.84 -3.32
CA TYR A 50 -18.01 -25.07 -1.89
C TYR A 50 -17.22 -24.14 -0.95
N PHE A 51 -16.50 -23.15 -1.46
CA PHE A 51 -15.78 -22.14 -0.67
C PHE A 51 -16.14 -20.69 -1.04
N ALA A 52 -17.22 -20.50 -1.81
CA ALA A 52 -17.79 -19.19 -2.06
C ALA A 52 -18.48 -18.66 -0.79
N GLY A 53 -17.73 -18.00 0.08
CA GLY A 53 -18.27 -16.87 0.82
C GLY A 53 -18.76 -15.83 -0.18
N LYS A 54 -19.98 -15.97 -0.69
CA LYS A 54 -20.64 -15.00 -1.56
C LYS A 54 -20.63 -13.63 -0.87
N VAL A 55 -19.72 -12.76 -1.31
CA VAL A 55 -19.99 -11.32 -1.32
C VAL A 55 -19.96 -10.89 -2.77
N GLU A 56 -20.99 -11.32 -3.49
CA GLU A 56 -21.18 -11.11 -4.93
C GLU A 56 -21.31 -9.62 -5.33
N ASN A 57 -21.40 -8.67 -4.39
CA ASN A 57 -21.77 -7.27 -4.72
C ASN A 57 -21.07 -6.19 -3.87
N PHE A 58 -19.73 -6.22 -3.71
CA PHE A 58 -19.01 -5.05 -3.18
C PHE A 58 -18.69 -4.06 -4.30
N ILE A 59 -17.53 -4.20 -4.96
CA ILE A 59 -17.13 -3.36 -6.09
C ILE A 59 -16.91 -4.25 -7.30
N LYS A 60 -17.48 -3.85 -8.44
CA LYS A 60 -17.17 -4.45 -9.75
C LYS A 60 -15.89 -3.82 -10.28
N VAL A 61 -14.81 -4.61 -10.30
CA VAL A 61 -13.47 -4.13 -10.68
C VAL A 61 -13.34 -3.73 -12.15
N ASP A 62 -14.24 -4.19 -13.02
CA ASP A 62 -14.23 -3.84 -14.46
C ASP A 62 -15.00 -2.55 -14.77
N GLU A 63 -15.68 -1.95 -13.79
CA GLU A 63 -16.44 -0.71 -13.92
C GLU A 63 -15.82 0.42 -13.07
N PRO A 64 -16.01 1.72 -13.41
CA PRO A 64 -15.46 2.84 -12.64
C PRO A 64 -15.80 2.78 -11.13
N MET A 65 -14.80 2.47 -10.30
CA MET A 65 -15.00 2.15 -8.88
C MET A 65 -15.36 3.36 -8.02
N PHE A 66 -14.86 4.56 -8.35
CA PHE A 66 -15.13 5.78 -7.56
C PHE A 66 -16.63 6.06 -7.43
N PHE A 67 -17.37 5.94 -8.54
CA PHE A 67 -18.81 6.19 -8.54
C PHE A 67 -19.62 5.03 -7.96
N GLN A 68 -19.05 3.83 -7.92
CA GLN A 68 -19.64 2.71 -7.19
C GLN A 68 -19.54 2.97 -5.69
N CYS A 69 -18.33 3.33 -5.20
CA CYS A 69 -18.13 3.80 -3.83
C CYS A 69 -19.08 4.95 -3.54
N LEU A 70 -19.06 6.05 -4.27
CA LEU A 70 -19.87 7.23 -3.94
C LEU A 70 -21.40 6.99 -3.83
N ARG A 71 -21.93 6.02 -4.59
CA ARG A 71 -23.38 5.75 -4.67
C ARG A 71 -23.83 4.52 -3.88
N ALA A 72 -22.89 3.77 -3.30
CA ALA A 72 -23.22 2.60 -2.51
C ALA A 72 -23.94 2.98 -1.20
N LYS A 73 -24.46 1.96 -0.53
CA LYS A 73 -25.19 2.07 0.74
C LYS A 73 -24.66 1.03 1.71
N TRP A 74 -23.35 0.98 1.86
CA TRP A 74 -22.71 0.11 2.85
C TRP A 74 -22.79 0.77 4.21
N THR A 75 -22.87 -0.07 5.24
CA THR A 75 -22.45 0.32 6.58
C THR A 75 -20.93 0.36 6.65
N LYS A 76 -20.39 1.08 7.63
CA LYS A 76 -18.96 1.08 7.96
C LYS A 76 -18.39 -0.34 8.11
N GLU A 77 -19.10 -1.22 8.80
CA GLU A 77 -18.65 -2.59 9.05
C GLU A 77 -18.52 -3.38 7.75
N GLU A 78 -19.53 -3.31 6.88
CA GLU A 78 -19.50 -3.96 5.56
C GLU A 78 -18.37 -3.43 4.69
N TYR A 79 -18.17 -2.10 4.68
CA TYR A 79 -17.09 -1.46 3.94
C TYR A 79 -15.72 -1.92 4.42
N LEU A 80 -15.44 -1.82 5.72
CA LEU A 80 -14.13 -2.16 6.29
C LEU A 80 -13.81 -3.65 6.17
N LYS A 81 -14.83 -4.51 6.30
CA LYS A 81 -14.70 -5.95 6.10
C LYS A 81 -14.32 -6.29 4.67
N GLN A 82 -14.82 -5.55 3.68
CA GLN A 82 -14.59 -5.85 2.26
C GLN A 82 -13.37 -5.17 1.67
N ILE A 83 -13.07 -3.94 2.07
CA ILE A 83 -12.01 -3.14 1.43
C ILE A 83 -10.61 -3.69 1.69
N HIS A 84 -10.41 -4.33 2.84
CA HIS A 84 -9.15 -4.97 3.23
C HIS A 84 -9.02 -6.42 2.75
N ILE A 85 -10.02 -6.96 2.04
CA ILE A 85 -9.89 -8.26 1.38
C ILE A 85 -9.31 -8.00 -0.01
N PRO A 86 -8.05 -8.37 -0.27
CA PRO A 86 -7.42 -8.05 -1.54
C PRO A 86 -8.10 -8.77 -2.69
N ARG A 87 -8.18 -8.11 -3.85
CA ARG A 87 -8.68 -8.66 -5.10
C ARG A 87 -7.63 -8.51 -6.20
N HIS A 88 -7.84 -9.26 -7.28
CA HIS A 88 -7.00 -9.19 -8.46
C HIS A 88 -7.81 -8.72 -9.67
N SER A 89 -7.12 -8.05 -10.59
CA SER A 89 -7.63 -7.75 -11.92
C SER A 89 -6.48 -7.93 -12.91
N ALA A 90 -6.76 -8.56 -14.04
CA ALA A 90 -5.79 -8.78 -15.11
C ALA A 90 -5.31 -7.46 -15.73
N HIS A 91 -6.08 -6.38 -15.56
CA HIS A 91 -5.81 -5.05 -16.08
C HIS A 91 -5.90 -4.00 -14.97
N THR A 92 -5.40 -2.79 -15.23
CA THR A 92 -5.55 -1.67 -14.30
C THR A 92 -7.03 -1.24 -14.25
N ALA A 93 -7.74 -1.70 -13.20
CA ALA A 93 -9.19 -1.53 -12.98
C ALA A 93 -9.64 -0.06 -13.01
N PRO A 94 -10.65 0.39 -13.77
CA PRO A 94 -11.00 1.82 -13.83
C PRO A 94 -11.45 2.40 -12.47
N VAL A 95 -10.96 3.59 -12.12
CA VAL A 95 -11.38 4.31 -10.90
C VAL A 95 -12.40 5.39 -11.24
N LEU A 96 -12.06 6.33 -12.12
CA LEU A 96 -12.94 7.42 -12.57
C LEU A 96 -13.53 7.13 -13.96
N GLY A 97 -12.80 6.39 -14.80
CA GLY A 97 -13.16 6.12 -16.18
C GLY A 97 -12.89 7.31 -17.13
N GLY A 98 -12.99 7.03 -18.43
CA GLY A 98 -12.83 8.03 -19.49
C GLY A 98 -11.49 8.76 -19.44
N PHE A 99 -11.51 10.07 -19.72
CA PHE A 99 -10.33 10.93 -19.70
C PHE A 99 -9.75 11.13 -18.28
N LEU A 100 -10.62 11.14 -17.25
CA LEU A 100 -10.20 11.41 -15.88
C LEU A 100 -9.33 10.29 -15.27
N GLU A 101 -9.35 9.10 -15.87
CA GLU A 101 -8.53 7.96 -15.44
C GLU A 101 -7.02 8.22 -15.54
N ILE A 102 -6.59 9.23 -16.30
CA ILE A 102 -5.16 9.60 -16.34
C ILE A 102 -4.66 10.08 -14.96
N PHE A 103 -5.53 10.72 -14.16
CA PHE A 103 -5.15 11.29 -12.86
C PHE A 103 -5.10 10.26 -11.73
N THR A 104 -5.57 9.04 -11.97
CA THR A 104 -5.59 7.93 -10.99
C THR A 104 -4.49 6.90 -11.26
N LYS A 105 -3.68 7.10 -12.31
CA LYS A 105 -2.61 6.22 -12.73
C LYS A 105 -1.26 6.89 -12.52
N THR A 106 -0.47 6.37 -11.60
CA THR A 106 0.87 6.90 -11.27
C THR A 106 1.93 5.82 -11.50
N PRO A 107 2.59 5.80 -12.67
CA PRO A 107 3.75 4.95 -12.89
C PRO A 107 4.87 5.26 -11.88
N TRP A 108 5.61 4.24 -11.43
CA TRP A 108 6.67 4.37 -10.43
C TRP A 108 7.72 5.46 -10.77
N TYR A 109 8.03 5.69 -12.05
CA TYR A 109 9.03 6.67 -12.48
C TYR A 109 8.55 8.13 -12.34
N VAL A 110 7.25 8.37 -12.16
CA VAL A 110 6.72 9.73 -11.89
C VAL A 110 7.28 10.26 -10.58
N ILE A 111 7.46 9.39 -9.58
CA ILE A 111 7.98 9.73 -8.26
C ILE A 111 9.35 10.43 -8.36
N PRO A 112 10.41 9.81 -8.91
CA PRO A 112 11.70 10.50 -9.04
C PRO A 112 11.65 11.72 -9.95
N ILE A 113 10.87 11.70 -11.04
CA ILE A 113 10.77 12.86 -11.97
C ILE A 113 10.24 14.10 -11.26
N VAL A 114 9.19 13.95 -10.44
CA VAL A 114 8.56 15.08 -9.75
C VAL A 114 9.36 15.49 -8.51
N TRP A 115 9.82 14.53 -7.71
CA TRP A 115 10.34 14.82 -6.38
C TRP A 115 11.84 15.05 -6.32
N LEU A 116 12.65 14.54 -7.25
CA LEU A 116 14.09 14.85 -7.28
C LEU A 116 14.37 16.36 -7.45
N PRO A 117 13.69 17.10 -8.37
CA PRO A 117 13.83 18.55 -8.44
C PRO A 117 13.43 19.27 -7.15
N VAL A 118 12.42 18.77 -6.44
CA VAL A 118 11.97 19.32 -5.16
C VAL A 118 13.04 19.11 -4.09
N VAL A 119 13.60 17.90 -3.98
CA VAL A 119 14.73 17.61 -3.08
C VAL A 119 15.92 18.52 -3.38
N ALA A 120 16.28 18.67 -4.66
CA ALA A 120 17.37 19.55 -5.09
C ALA A 120 17.13 21.01 -4.72
N TYR A 121 15.89 21.49 -4.85
CA TYR A 121 15.49 22.83 -4.41
C TYR A 121 15.69 22.98 -2.89
N TYR A 122 15.14 22.07 -2.07
CA TYR A 122 15.27 22.14 -0.62
C TYR A 122 16.74 22.06 -0.15
N LEU A 123 17.56 21.22 -0.78
CA LEU A 123 19.00 21.16 -0.50
C LEU A 123 19.72 22.46 -0.88
N LYS A 124 19.43 23.03 -2.06
CA LYS A 124 19.99 24.31 -2.50
C LYS A 124 19.65 25.43 -1.52
N ARG A 125 18.37 25.53 -1.11
CA ARG A 125 17.93 26.51 -0.11
C ARG A 125 18.60 26.26 1.23
N GLY A 126 18.73 25.00 1.66
CA GLY A 126 19.47 24.63 2.86
C GLY A 126 20.90 25.18 2.85
N LEU A 127 21.63 25.02 1.75
CA LEU A 127 22.99 25.56 1.60
C LEU A 127 23.01 27.09 1.56
N GLU A 128 22.04 27.74 0.91
CA GLU A 128 21.94 29.21 0.83
C GLU A 128 21.63 29.88 2.17
N TYR A 129 20.87 29.22 3.06
CA TYR A 129 20.60 29.74 4.40
C TYR A 129 21.73 29.42 5.39
N ASN A 130 22.49 28.35 5.14
CA ASN A 130 23.63 27.94 5.96
C ASN A 130 24.96 28.47 5.40
N THR A 131 25.06 29.78 5.07
CA THR A 131 26.26 30.35 4.43
C THR A 131 27.52 30.33 5.31
N THR A 132 27.35 30.32 6.63
CA THR A 132 28.43 30.32 7.62
C THR A 132 28.71 28.94 8.20
N GLU A 133 27.79 28.00 8.03
CA GLU A 133 27.91 26.65 8.57
C GLU A 133 28.62 25.71 7.58
N SER A 134 29.27 24.70 8.13
CA SER A 134 29.92 23.67 7.32
C SER A 134 28.88 22.83 6.56
N ALA A 135 29.18 22.44 5.32
CA ALA A 135 28.31 21.58 4.51
C ALA A 135 27.93 20.26 5.20
N SER A 136 28.72 19.81 6.18
CA SER A 136 28.44 18.64 7.01
C SER A 136 27.19 18.82 7.90
N GLN A 137 26.87 20.04 8.35
CA GLN A 137 25.64 20.28 9.11
C GLN A 137 24.40 20.09 8.23
N VAL A 138 24.42 20.61 7.00
CA VAL A 138 23.33 20.41 6.03
C VAL A 138 23.14 18.92 5.73
N ILE A 139 24.24 18.18 5.56
CA ILE A 139 24.21 16.71 5.35
C ILE A 139 23.62 16.00 6.57
N LEU A 140 24.04 16.37 7.79
CA LEU A 140 23.53 15.77 9.01
C LEU A 140 22.01 16.01 9.15
N LEU A 141 21.56 17.26 8.98
CA LEU A 141 20.15 17.62 9.02
C LEU A 141 19.35 16.91 7.92
N PHE A 142 19.91 16.73 6.74
CA PHE A 142 19.28 15.94 5.69
C PHE A 142 19.02 14.49 6.11
N PHE A 143 19.99 13.82 6.76
CA PHE A 143 19.78 12.48 7.29
C PHE A 143 18.81 12.44 8.48
N ILE A 144 18.78 13.48 9.31
CA ILE A 144 17.72 13.63 10.33
C ILE A 144 16.35 13.77 9.64
N GLY A 145 16.27 14.44 8.49
CA GLY A 145 15.06 14.54 7.68
C GLY A 145 14.57 13.18 7.17
N ILE A 146 15.48 12.33 6.69
CA ILE A 146 15.18 10.93 6.33
C ILE A 146 14.62 10.17 7.53
N PHE A 147 15.28 10.27 8.69
CA PHE A 147 14.80 9.64 9.91
C PHE A 147 13.42 10.16 10.34
N ASN A 148 13.20 11.48 10.26
CA ASN A 148 11.92 12.11 10.56
C ASN A 148 10.81 11.63 9.61
N TRP A 149 11.12 11.47 8.32
CA TRP A 149 10.18 10.89 7.36
C TRP A 149 9.74 9.50 7.76
N SER A 150 10.64 8.62 8.23
CA SER A 150 10.23 7.27 8.64
C SER A 150 9.13 7.29 9.73
N LEU A 151 9.14 8.30 10.61
CA LEU A 151 8.09 8.49 11.61
C LEU A 151 6.80 9.05 10.99
N ILE A 152 6.92 10.00 10.07
CA ILE A 152 5.79 10.56 9.32
C ILE A 152 5.09 9.47 8.53
N GLU A 153 5.84 8.66 7.79
CA GLU A 153 5.36 7.51 7.02
C GLU A 153 4.55 6.57 7.90
N TYR A 154 5.13 6.11 9.01
CA TYR A 154 4.45 5.28 9.98
C TYR A 154 3.16 5.92 10.52
N SER A 155 3.22 7.21 10.87
CA SER A 155 2.07 7.93 11.44
C SER A 155 0.95 8.11 10.41
N MET A 156 1.29 8.45 9.17
CA MET A 156 0.32 8.59 8.08
C MET A 156 -0.31 7.24 7.76
N HIS A 157 0.49 6.17 7.68
CA HIS A 157 -0.03 4.84 7.39
C HIS A 157 -0.99 4.36 8.47
N ARG A 158 -0.62 4.51 9.74
CA ARG A 158 -1.48 4.08 10.86
C ARG A 158 -2.70 4.96 11.09
N PHE A 159 -2.56 6.29 11.11
CA PHE A 159 -3.61 7.18 11.60
C PHE A 159 -4.41 7.90 10.50
N ILE A 160 -3.88 7.98 9.28
CA ILE A 160 -4.57 8.61 8.15
C ILE A 160 -5.07 7.55 7.16
N PHE A 161 -4.21 6.61 6.81
CA PHE A 161 -4.53 5.58 5.83
C PHE A 161 -5.36 4.45 6.43
N HIS A 162 -5.08 4.05 7.67
CA HIS A 162 -5.90 3.15 8.48
C HIS A 162 -6.76 3.91 9.50
N VAL A 163 -7.52 4.90 9.03
CA VAL A 163 -8.48 5.66 9.85
C VAL A 163 -9.74 4.83 10.22
N ASP A 164 -9.72 3.54 9.89
CA ASP A 164 -10.77 2.53 9.96
C ASP A 164 -11.68 2.69 11.19
N GLU A 165 -11.11 2.66 12.40
CA GLU A 165 -11.88 2.69 13.65
C GLU A 165 -12.67 3.97 13.87
N ILE A 166 -12.22 5.11 13.34
CA ILE A 166 -12.89 6.42 13.52
C ILE A 166 -13.62 6.90 12.26
N LEU A 167 -13.57 6.13 11.18
CA LEU A 167 -14.29 6.42 9.93
C LEU A 167 -15.80 6.56 10.23
N PRO A 168 -16.45 7.67 9.85
CA PRO A 168 -17.89 7.83 10.06
C PRO A 168 -18.68 6.96 9.08
N ASP A 169 -19.91 6.59 9.45
CA ASP A 169 -20.81 5.82 8.59
C ASP A 169 -21.37 6.69 7.45
N ASN A 170 -20.52 6.96 6.46
CA ASN A 170 -20.77 7.95 5.42
C ASN A 170 -20.04 7.58 4.12
N GLN A 171 -20.78 7.51 3.03
CA GLN A 171 -20.25 7.09 1.74
C GLN A 171 -19.18 8.02 1.16
N TYR A 172 -19.24 9.32 1.45
CA TYR A 172 -18.18 10.26 1.07
C TYR A 172 -16.89 9.96 1.84
N ALA A 173 -16.99 9.58 3.11
CA ALA A 173 -15.82 9.18 3.91
C ALA A 173 -15.23 7.86 3.40
N PHE A 174 -16.07 6.88 3.06
CA PHE A 174 -15.61 5.61 2.45
C PHE A 174 -14.96 5.83 1.09
N THR A 175 -15.52 6.74 0.28
CA THR A 175 -14.93 7.09 -1.02
C THR A 175 -13.59 7.82 -0.83
N PHE A 176 -13.47 8.70 0.16
CA PHE A 176 -12.20 9.34 0.50
C PHE A 176 -11.16 8.29 0.94
N HIS A 177 -11.50 7.43 1.90
CA HIS A 177 -10.64 6.34 2.38
C HIS A 177 -10.20 5.41 1.23
N PHE A 178 -11.14 5.06 0.36
CA PHE A 178 -10.87 4.27 -0.85
C PHE A 178 -9.81 4.94 -1.73
N MET A 179 -9.94 6.24 -1.99
CA MET A 179 -9.03 6.99 -2.86
C MET A 179 -7.65 7.26 -2.22
N THR A 180 -7.55 7.26 -0.89
CA THR A 180 -6.28 7.51 -0.20
C THR A 180 -5.45 6.24 0.00
N HIS A 181 -6.06 5.15 0.43
CA HIS A 181 -5.34 3.90 0.73
C HIS A 181 -6.16 2.63 0.52
N GLY A 182 -7.49 2.68 0.66
CA GLY A 182 -8.34 1.50 0.52
C GLY A 182 -8.20 0.80 -0.84
N ILE A 183 -8.02 1.55 -1.94
CA ILE A 183 -7.78 0.96 -3.27
C ILE A 183 -6.48 0.15 -3.34
N HIS A 184 -5.46 0.53 -2.57
CA HIS A 184 -4.18 -0.19 -2.53
C HIS A 184 -4.34 -1.50 -1.76
N HIS A 185 -5.08 -1.52 -0.65
CA HIS A 185 -5.46 -2.79 0.01
C HIS A 185 -6.37 -3.67 -0.85
N TYR A 186 -7.28 -3.05 -1.58
CA TYR A 186 -8.23 -3.77 -2.44
C TYR A 186 -7.59 -4.33 -3.71
N LEU A 187 -6.57 -3.66 -4.27
CA LEU A 187 -5.86 -4.06 -5.49
C LEU A 187 -4.33 -3.90 -5.32
N PRO A 188 -3.68 -4.65 -4.41
CA PRO A 188 -2.29 -4.41 -4.01
C PRO A 188 -1.27 -4.70 -5.12
N MET A 189 -1.68 -5.42 -6.17
CA MET A 189 -0.83 -5.77 -7.30
C MET A 189 -0.98 -4.81 -8.49
N ASP A 190 -1.81 -3.77 -8.40
CA ASP A 190 -1.95 -2.77 -9.45
C ASP A 190 -0.76 -1.81 -9.45
N ARG A 191 0.14 -2.01 -10.42
CA ARG A 191 1.39 -1.26 -10.54
C ARG A 191 1.21 0.25 -10.76
N LEU A 192 0.04 0.69 -11.22
CA LEU A 192 -0.24 2.11 -11.44
C LEU A 192 -0.92 2.78 -10.24
N ARG A 193 -1.24 2.02 -9.19
CA ARG A 193 -1.92 2.50 -7.97
C ARG A 193 -1.18 2.18 -6.68
N LEU A 194 0.05 1.68 -6.82
CA LEU A 194 0.94 1.37 -5.72
C LEU A 194 1.53 2.63 -5.06
N VAL A 195 1.98 3.58 -5.89
CA VAL A 195 2.61 4.81 -5.39
C VAL A 195 1.60 5.93 -5.31
N MET A 196 1.75 6.78 -4.30
CA MET A 196 0.86 7.91 -4.09
C MET A 196 0.91 8.88 -5.29
N PRO A 197 -0.24 9.27 -5.85
CA PRO A 197 -0.28 10.30 -6.88
C PRO A 197 0.35 11.62 -6.39
N PRO A 198 1.13 12.34 -7.21
CA PRO A 198 1.81 13.56 -6.77
C PRO A 198 0.88 14.60 -6.15
N VAL A 199 -0.33 14.75 -6.68
CA VAL A 199 -1.35 15.68 -6.14
C VAL A 199 -1.72 15.31 -4.70
N LEU A 200 -1.94 14.03 -4.42
CA LEU A 200 -2.28 13.57 -3.07
C LEU A 200 -1.09 13.79 -2.12
N LEU A 201 0.13 13.50 -2.56
CA LEU A 201 1.31 13.75 -1.73
C LEU A 201 1.50 15.24 -1.43
N VAL A 202 1.30 16.15 -2.40
CA VAL A 202 1.35 17.61 -2.14
C VAL A 202 0.32 18.01 -1.08
N ILE A 203 -0.91 17.51 -1.16
CA ILE A 203 -1.97 17.83 -0.20
C ILE A 203 -1.57 17.38 1.21
N LEU A 204 -1.07 16.15 1.34
CA LEU A 204 -0.68 15.56 2.63
C LEU A 204 0.61 16.18 3.18
N SER A 205 1.59 16.50 2.32
CA SER A 205 2.87 17.04 2.74
C SER A 205 2.83 18.55 3.03
N TYR A 206 1.91 19.30 2.44
CA TYR A 206 1.79 20.74 2.65
C TYR A 206 1.71 21.14 4.14
N PRO A 207 0.77 20.61 4.96
CA PRO A 207 0.71 20.96 6.38
C PRO A 207 1.98 20.55 7.14
N ILE A 208 2.63 19.45 6.74
CA ILE A 208 3.88 18.97 7.33
C ILE A 208 5.03 19.94 7.03
N VAL A 209 5.15 20.42 5.79
CA VAL A 209 6.13 21.43 5.39
C VAL A 209 5.91 22.75 6.15
N GLN A 210 4.65 23.20 6.28
CA GLN A 210 4.34 24.40 7.07
C GLN A 210 4.72 24.21 8.55
N LEU A 211 4.46 23.04 9.11
CA LEU A 211 4.84 22.72 10.48
C LEU A 211 6.36 22.76 10.69
N HIS A 212 7.16 22.27 9.73
CA HIS A 212 8.61 22.37 9.80
C HIS A 212 9.09 23.83 9.83
N HIS A 213 8.55 24.70 8.96
CA HIS A 213 8.89 26.12 8.95
C HIS A 213 8.35 26.89 10.17
N LEU A 214 7.31 26.37 10.83
CA LEU A 214 6.80 26.94 12.08
C LEU A 214 7.68 26.57 13.28
N LEU A 215 8.17 25.33 13.33
CA LEU A 215 8.94 24.80 14.46
C LEU A 215 10.44 25.10 14.37
N PHE A 216 10.97 25.23 13.16
CA PHE A 216 12.41 25.36 12.91
C PHE A 216 12.71 26.59 12.06
N SER A 217 13.90 27.16 12.28
CA SER A 217 14.41 28.20 11.41
C SER A 217 14.69 27.65 10.01
N ASN A 218 14.79 28.52 9.00
CA ASN A 218 14.98 28.09 7.61
C ASN A 218 16.25 27.26 7.42
N GLU A 219 17.32 27.59 8.14
CA GLU A 219 18.60 26.87 8.14
C GLU A 219 18.42 25.39 8.48
N ILE A 220 17.44 25.06 9.34
CA ILE A 220 17.14 23.71 9.80
C ILE A 220 16.02 23.07 8.97
N ALA A 221 14.94 23.81 8.70
CA ALA A 221 13.75 23.30 8.03
C ALA A 221 14.05 22.81 6.60
N TYR A 222 14.83 23.57 5.81
CA TYR A 222 15.09 23.24 4.41
C TYR A 222 15.80 21.87 4.24
N PRO A 223 16.93 21.60 4.93
CA PRO A 223 17.57 20.29 4.85
C PRO A 223 16.70 19.13 5.37
N LEU A 224 15.94 19.33 6.47
CA LEU A 224 15.02 18.32 7.01
C LEU A 224 13.96 17.92 5.98
N ILE A 225 13.29 18.91 5.37
CA ILE A 225 12.26 18.68 4.35
C ILE A 225 12.89 18.01 3.12
N GLY A 226 14.08 18.43 2.70
CA GLY A 226 14.81 17.79 1.60
C GLY A 226 15.10 16.32 1.86
N GLY A 227 15.52 15.98 3.08
CA GLY A 227 15.73 14.60 3.52
C GLY A 227 14.45 13.78 3.51
N ALA A 228 13.35 14.36 3.99
CA ALA A 228 12.07 13.68 4.03
C ALA A 228 11.54 13.32 2.62
N TYR A 229 11.60 14.27 1.68
CA TYR A 229 11.23 13.99 0.28
C TYR A 229 12.17 13.00 -0.42
N PHE A 230 13.44 12.94 0.00
CA PHE A 230 14.39 12.00 -0.56
C PHE A 230 14.05 10.56 -0.18
N ASP A 231 13.69 10.29 1.07
CA ASP A 231 13.39 8.91 1.48
C ASP A 231 12.13 8.35 0.79
N TYR A 232 11.15 9.21 0.51
CA TYR A 232 9.97 8.86 -0.29
C TYR A 232 10.34 8.27 -1.68
N LEU A 233 11.50 8.58 -2.24
CA LEU A 233 11.95 8.04 -3.54
C LEU A 233 12.24 6.53 -3.51
N HIS A 234 12.47 5.94 -2.33
CA HIS A 234 12.83 4.51 -2.21
C HIS A 234 11.67 3.55 -2.54
N HIS A 235 10.44 4.04 -2.69
CA HIS A 235 9.25 3.24 -2.97
C HIS A 235 9.16 2.70 -4.42
N GLY A 236 10.16 2.96 -5.28
CA GLY A 236 10.10 2.66 -6.72
C GLY A 236 10.46 1.23 -7.14
N LYS A 237 11.57 0.64 -6.63
CA LYS A 237 12.03 -0.71 -7.02
C LYS A 237 12.90 -1.43 -5.96
N PRO A 238 12.68 -2.74 -5.72
CA PRO A 238 13.42 -3.51 -4.71
C PRO A 238 14.76 -4.04 -5.25
N TYR A 239 15.84 -3.27 -5.09
CA TYR A 239 17.19 -3.73 -5.46
C TYR A 239 18.00 -4.28 -4.28
N THR A 240 17.63 -3.97 -3.04
CA THR A 240 18.38 -4.38 -1.84
C THR A 240 17.65 -5.47 -1.06
N ALA A 241 18.41 -6.23 -0.24
CA ALA A 241 17.85 -7.25 0.65
C ALA A 241 16.82 -6.65 1.62
N HIS A 242 17.11 -5.46 2.16
CA HIS A 242 16.20 -4.73 3.05
C HIS A 242 14.86 -4.39 2.38
N ILE A 243 14.87 -3.82 1.16
CA ILE A 243 13.62 -3.48 0.47
C ILE A 243 12.82 -4.75 0.14
N ARG A 244 13.49 -5.87 -0.15
CA ARG A 244 12.80 -7.16 -0.35
C ARG A 244 12.14 -7.65 0.95
N GLU A 245 12.84 -7.58 2.08
CA GLU A 245 12.28 -7.92 3.40
C GLU A 245 11.08 -7.05 3.74
N MET A 246 11.22 -5.73 3.61
CA MET A 246 10.13 -4.78 3.90
C MET A 246 8.95 -4.97 2.95
N LYS A 247 9.19 -5.30 1.68
CA LYS A 247 8.12 -5.65 0.74
C LYS A 247 7.37 -6.91 1.19
N SER A 248 8.08 -7.96 1.61
CA SER A 248 7.43 -9.17 2.15
C SER A 248 6.62 -8.86 3.41
N TYR A 249 7.20 -8.10 4.34
CA TYR A 249 6.53 -7.66 5.57
C TYR A 249 5.26 -6.84 5.28
N HIS A 250 5.32 -5.94 4.30
CA HIS A 250 4.16 -5.15 3.87
C HIS A 250 3.09 -5.98 3.14
N LEU A 251 3.50 -7.04 2.42
CA LEU A 251 2.55 -8.00 1.86
C LEU A 251 1.83 -8.77 2.96
N ASP A 252 2.53 -9.16 4.03
CA ASP A 252 1.89 -9.82 5.16
C ASP A 252 0.87 -8.90 5.86
N HIS A 253 1.15 -7.59 5.95
CA HIS A 253 0.16 -6.59 6.38
C HIS A 253 -1.11 -6.61 5.51
N HIS A 254 -0.99 -6.65 4.17
CA HIS A 254 -2.17 -6.71 3.28
C HIS A 254 -2.95 -8.02 3.36
N TYR A 255 -2.25 -9.15 3.38
CA TYR A 255 -2.86 -10.45 3.14
C TYR A 255 -3.16 -11.24 4.42
N LYS A 256 -2.55 -10.85 5.56
CA LYS A 256 -2.64 -11.62 6.80
C LYS A 256 -3.22 -10.77 7.93
N GLU A 257 -2.61 -9.63 8.27
CA GLU A 257 -3.10 -8.78 9.35
C GLU A 257 -2.90 -7.28 9.07
N ALA A 258 -3.97 -6.60 8.66
CA ALA A 258 -3.97 -5.19 8.28
C ALA A 258 -3.89 -4.23 9.48
N ASN A 259 -4.11 -4.69 10.71
CA ASN A 259 -4.01 -3.84 11.91
C ASN A 259 -2.60 -3.77 12.51
N LEU A 260 -1.62 -4.44 11.90
CA LEU A 260 -0.21 -4.46 12.31
C LEU A 260 0.69 -4.19 11.10
N GLY A 261 1.96 -3.87 11.34
CA GLY A 261 2.95 -3.72 10.26
C GLY A 261 2.79 -2.44 9.44
N PHE A 262 2.69 -1.29 10.11
CA PHE A 262 2.51 0.00 9.43
C PHE A 262 3.82 0.58 8.87
N GLY A 263 4.99 0.04 9.26
CA GLY A 263 6.28 0.50 8.72
C GLY A 263 6.53 0.02 7.28
N ILE A 264 6.76 0.95 6.34
CA ILE A 264 7.06 0.62 4.93
C ILE A 264 8.57 0.64 4.68
N SER A 265 9.24 1.70 5.11
CA SER A 265 10.68 1.89 5.01
C SER A 265 11.45 1.03 6.01
N SER A 266 10.91 0.83 7.22
CA SER A 266 11.52 0.01 8.27
C SER A 266 10.52 -0.43 9.33
N LYS A 267 10.85 -1.50 10.07
CA LYS A 267 10.09 -2.01 11.23
C LYS A 267 10.34 -1.21 12.53
N LEU A 268 11.07 -0.10 12.49
CA LEU A 268 11.52 0.61 13.70
C LEU A 268 10.33 1.07 14.54
N TRP A 269 9.41 1.83 13.93
CA TRP A 269 8.28 2.42 14.64
C TRP A 269 7.23 1.38 15.05
N ASP A 270 7.08 0.31 14.28
CA ASP A 270 6.27 -0.83 14.69
C ASP A 270 6.76 -1.46 16.00
N ARG A 271 8.08 -1.56 16.21
CA ARG A 271 8.63 -2.02 17.50
C ARG A 271 8.42 -1.00 18.62
N VAL A 272 8.63 0.28 18.33
CA VAL A 272 8.50 1.37 19.32
C VAL A 272 7.05 1.48 19.84
N PHE A 273 6.08 1.29 18.95
CA PHE A 273 4.66 1.50 19.25
C PHE A 273 3.84 0.20 19.36
N ASN A 274 4.52 -0.96 19.48
CA ASN A 274 3.91 -2.28 19.64
C ASN A 274 2.89 -2.65 18.55
N THR A 275 3.25 -2.40 17.29
CA THR A 275 2.48 -2.80 16.10
C THR A 275 3.31 -3.67 15.15
N LEU A 276 4.35 -4.32 15.67
CA LEU A 276 5.17 -5.25 14.91
C LEU A 276 4.36 -6.47 14.52
N LEU A 277 4.30 -6.75 13.22
CA LEU A 277 3.74 -8.00 12.71
C LEU A 277 4.75 -9.14 12.89
N THR A 278 4.35 -10.18 13.62
CA THR A 278 5.18 -11.35 13.92
C THR A 278 4.60 -12.63 13.32
N ASP A 279 5.41 -13.68 13.24
CA ASP A 279 4.98 -14.98 12.74
C ASP A 279 3.83 -15.60 13.56
N ASN A 280 3.71 -15.23 14.84
CA ASN A 280 2.61 -15.69 15.70
C ASN A 280 1.29 -15.05 15.29
N ASP A 281 1.31 -13.77 14.90
CA ASP A 281 0.12 -13.05 14.45
C ASP A 281 -0.38 -13.64 13.14
N ILE A 282 0.54 -14.01 12.25
CA ILE A 282 0.28 -14.68 10.98
C ILE A 282 -0.42 -16.04 11.16
N LYS A 283 0.01 -16.84 12.13
CA LYS A 283 -0.49 -18.21 12.36
C LYS A 283 -1.79 -18.28 13.17
N SER A 284 -2.26 -17.15 13.69
CA SER A 284 -3.41 -17.09 14.60
C SER A 284 -4.78 -16.92 13.92
N ARG A 285 -4.80 -16.78 12.59
CA ARG A 285 -6.00 -16.83 11.75
C ARG A 285 -6.15 -18.19 11.10
#